data_AF-A0A962K6I5-F1
#
_entry.id   AF-A0A962K6I5-F1
#
_cell.length_a   1.000
_cell.length_b   1.000
_cell.length_c   1.000
_cell.angle_alpha   90.00
_cell.angle_beta   90.00
_cell.angle_gamma   90.00
#
_symmetry.space_group_name_H-M   'P 1'
#
loop_
_entity.id
_entity.type
_entity.pdbx_description
1 polymer ?
#
loop_
_entity_poly.entity_id
_entity_poly.type
_entity_poly.pdbx_seq_one_letter_code
_entity_poly.pdbx_strand_id
1 'polypeptide(L)'
;MKTALPLLLAVALLLVSGQSGAQTTGSSAALACQMLLDTPNLTLTSARLRSTADGSPYCYVRGVISPAIHYHVQLPLPENWNGRFLQWGDGGKDGDLDFADHRVAEGYAVANSNTGHDNGSEPGSSFGLNNRQAEIDFGYRAVHLTVMAGKTLVDAYYDQGPQHSYFEGCSTGGRQGLMEAQRYPNDFDGIVAGAPVNFYQAMNAAGVWHLQQMFKNHMAGNLAVDTDGDGSRDSTRLVDLLNEAVLNKCDAIDGIRDGVIDNPFSCNFEPATDLADLACPTGVSTDSCFTPQQIQTVADFYRGPADSNGTVIYPGKLPGSEPDWVRLFVPGAHNNNLPSMLSGPAGDHVNYLFFEQDPGVAIPRLNEFDYQPRKTGMNPEYHWKEFSVDEFTAGNARLMSSIMDATDPDLSSFLKQRGGKLIVYHGLTDALSVAEATVDYFSDMVETTFDGSVSAAGASARLFLVPGMGHCGGGAGPNSWDKLPALVDWVENDTAPDSIIATHSSNGQVDNQRPLCPFPQRARYTGPVGAENDPANWVAENFSCR
;
A
#
# COMPACT_ATOMS: atom_id res chain seq x y z
N MET A 1 -78.14 -61.38 -18.63
CA MET A 1 -77.70 -60.95 -17.27
C MET A 1 -76.24 -60.55 -17.37
N LYS A 2 -75.90 -59.33 -16.88
CA LYS A 2 -74.64 -58.89 -16.23
C LYS A 2 -73.36 -59.66 -16.62
N THR A 3 -72.27 -59.07 -17.13
CA THR A 3 -71.57 -57.87 -16.67
C THR A 3 -70.46 -57.49 -17.67
N ALA A 4 -70.07 -56.21 -17.62
CA ALA A 4 -69.18 -55.51 -18.53
C ALA A 4 -67.68 -55.79 -18.32
N LEU A 5 -66.91 -55.59 -19.40
CA LEU A 5 -65.48 -55.25 -19.39
C LEU A 5 -65.17 -54.44 -20.67
N PRO A 6 -64.60 -53.22 -20.61
CA PRO A 6 -64.01 -52.59 -21.78
C PRO A 6 -62.48 -52.60 -21.68
N LEU A 7 -61.83 -53.06 -22.76
CA LEU A 7 -60.40 -52.96 -22.99
C LEU A 7 -60.11 -51.59 -23.63
N LEU A 8 -59.43 -50.70 -22.90
CA LEU A 8 -59.01 -49.38 -23.37
C LEU A 8 -57.68 -49.47 -24.12
N LEU A 9 -57.66 -48.94 -25.34
CA LEU A 9 -56.47 -48.69 -26.17
C LEU A 9 -55.71 -47.47 -25.60
N ALA A 10 -54.42 -47.65 -25.28
CA ALA A 10 -53.55 -46.57 -24.84
C ALA A 10 -53.02 -45.77 -26.05
N VAL A 11 -53.28 -44.46 -26.06
CA VAL A 11 -52.64 -43.48 -26.95
C VAL A 11 -51.57 -42.76 -26.14
N ALA A 12 -50.32 -42.83 -26.59
CA ALA A 12 -49.21 -42.10 -26.00
C ALA A 12 -49.25 -40.63 -26.43
N LEU A 13 -49.41 -39.71 -25.46
CA LEU A 13 -49.14 -38.29 -25.64
C LEU A 13 -47.72 -37.98 -25.17
N LEU A 14 -46.89 -37.47 -26.09
CA LEU A 14 -45.62 -36.81 -25.79
C LEU A 14 -45.90 -35.47 -25.10
N LEU A 15 -45.57 -35.37 -23.82
CA LEU A 15 -45.47 -34.10 -23.10
C LEU A 15 -44.03 -33.60 -23.21
N VAL A 16 -43.81 -32.58 -24.05
CA VAL A 16 -42.59 -31.77 -24.03
C VAL A 16 -42.75 -30.74 -22.91
N SER A 17 -42.14 -31.00 -21.76
CA SER A 17 -42.00 -30.02 -20.68
C SER A 17 -40.86 -29.06 -21.04
N GLY A 18 -41.20 -27.81 -21.37
CA GLY A 18 -40.23 -26.74 -21.59
C GLY A 18 -39.51 -26.36 -20.29
N GLN A 19 -38.19 -26.53 -20.29
CA GLN A 19 -37.29 -25.83 -19.38
C GLN A 19 -36.92 -24.50 -20.06
N SER A 20 -37.52 -23.38 -19.65
CA SER A 20 -37.26 -22.07 -20.27
C SER A 20 -37.08 -20.92 -19.27
N GLY A 21 -36.67 -21.20 -18.03
CA GLY A 21 -36.46 -20.16 -17.00
C GLY A 21 -35.01 -19.74 -16.76
N ALA A 22 -34.02 -20.63 -16.94
CA ALA A 22 -32.63 -20.37 -16.54
C ALA A 22 -31.73 -19.84 -17.67
N GLN A 23 -32.08 -20.08 -18.93
CA GLN A 23 -31.28 -19.60 -20.08
C GLN A 23 -31.58 -18.14 -20.46
N THR A 24 -32.75 -17.62 -20.09
CA THR A 24 -33.23 -16.29 -20.50
C THR A 24 -32.58 -15.16 -19.71
N THR A 25 -32.40 -15.30 -18.39
CA THR A 25 -31.79 -14.28 -17.52
C THR A 25 -30.30 -14.08 -17.78
N GLY A 26 -29.55 -15.16 -18.00
CA GLY A 26 -28.14 -15.08 -18.39
C GLY A 26 -27.94 -14.41 -19.75
N SER A 27 -28.88 -14.60 -20.69
CA SER A 27 -28.84 -13.95 -22.00
C SER A 27 -29.15 -12.45 -21.95
N SER A 28 -30.05 -12.01 -21.06
CA SER A 28 -30.40 -10.60 -20.92
C SER A 28 -29.32 -9.79 -20.20
N ALA A 29 -28.73 -10.33 -19.12
CA ALA A 29 -27.62 -9.68 -18.43
C ALA A 29 -26.37 -9.56 -19.31
N ALA A 30 -26.09 -10.59 -20.12
CA ALA A 30 -24.99 -10.56 -21.08
C ALA A 30 -25.21 -9.50 -22.16
N LEU A 31 -26.43 -9.37 -22.69
CA LEU A 31 -26.77 -8.35 -23.68
C LEU A 31 -26.66 -6.94 -23.09
N ALA A 32 -27.21 -6.71 -21.89
CA ALA A 32 -27.11 -5.42 -21.20
C ALA A 32 -25.65 -5.01 -20.96
N CYS A 33 -24.81 -5.95 -20.55
CA CYS A 33 -23.37 -5.71 -20.40
C CYS A 33 -22.72 -5.36 -21.76
N GLN A 34 -23.04 -6.10 -22.81
CA GLN A 34 -22.48 -5.86 -24.14
C GLN A 34 -22.90 -4.50 -24.73
N MET A 35 -24.11 -4.05 -24.45
CA MET A 35 -24.63 -2.74 -24.88
C MET A 35 -23.81 -1.57 -24.32
N LEU A 36 -23.06 -1.75 -23.23
CA LEU A 36 -22.17 -0.69 -22.73
C LEU A 36 -21.10 -0.30 -23.75
N LEU A 37 -20.73 -1.15 -24.70
CA LEU A 37 -19.78 -0.80 -25.77
C LEU A 37 -20.21 0.42 -26.59
N ASP A 38 -21.51 0.74 -26.62
CA ASP A 38 -22.06 1.89 -27.33
C ASP A 38 -22.14 3.16 -26.45
N THR A 39 -21.58 3.14 -25.23
CA THR A 39 -21.58 4.29 -24.31
C THR A 39 -20.81 5.46 -24.94
N PRO A 40 -21.45 6.63 -25.14
CA PRO A 40 -20.82 7.76 -25.80
C PRO A 40 -19.66 8.32 -24.97
N ASN A 41 -18.69 8.96 -25.65
CA ASN A 41 -17.52 9.61 -25.06
C ASN A 41 -16.53 8.68 -24.33
N LEU A 42 -16.71 7.36 -24.39
CA LEU A 42 -15.75 6.37 -23.90
C LEU A 42 -15.18 5.55 -25.07
N THR A 43 -13.91 5.17 -24.96
CA THR A 43 -13.31 4.18 -25.87
C THR A 43 -13.27 2.83 -25.16
N LEU A 44 -14.25 1.99 -25.43
CA LEU A 44 -14.40 0.68 -24.79
C LEU A 44 -13.91 -0.42 -25.72
N THR A 45 -13.12 -1.34 -25.18
CA THR A 45 -12.49 -2.42 -25.95
C THR A 45 -13.16 -3.77 -25.72
N SER A 46 -13.81 -3.96 -24.58
CA SER A 46 -14.60 -5.18 -24.32
C SER A 46 -15.63 -4.94 -23.23
N ALA A 47 -16.80 -5.55 -23.35
CA ALA A 47 -17.77 -5.69 -22.28
C ALA A 47 -18.36 -7.11 -22.29
N ARG A 48 -18.25 -7.83 -21.17
CA ARG A 48 -18.72 -9.23 -21.06
C ARG A 48 -18.98 -9.63 -19.62
N LEU A 49 -19.85 -10.60 -19.39
CA LEU A 49 -20.01 -11.19 -18.06
C LEU A 49 -18.74 -11.95 -17.66
N ARG A 50 -18.40 -11.84 -16.37
CA ARG A 50 -17.42 -12.65 -15.64
C ARG A 50 -18.04 -13.08 -14.32
N SER A 51 -17.33 -13.93 -13.59
CA SER A 51 -17.67 -14.31 -12.24
C SER A 51 -16.46 -14.08 -11.33
N THR A 52 -16.73 -13.65 -10.11
CA THR A 52 -15.77 -13.65 -8.99
C THR A 52 -15.39 -15.10 -8.64
N ALA A 53 -14.37 -15.27 -7.80
CA ALA A 53 -13.92 -16.60 -7.35
C ALA A 53 -15.02 -17.42 -6.63
N ASP A 54 -15.96 -16.75 -5.95
CA ASP A 54 -17.10 -17.38 -5.26
C ASP A 54 -18.31 -17.62 -6.20
N GLY A 55 -18.22 -17.23 -7.47
CA GLY A 55 -19.23 -17.48 -8.50
C GLY A 55 -20.20 -16.33 -8.75
N SER A 56 -20.11 -15.22 -8.01
CA SER A 56 -20.98 -14.06 -8.20
C SER A 56 -20.75 -13.41 -9.58
N PRO A 57 -21.78 -13.33 -10.45
CA PRO A 57 -21.62 -12.75 -11.79
C PRO A 57 -21.55 -11.22 -11.74
N TYR A 58 -20.74 -10.65 -12.63
CA TYR A 58 -20.64 -9.20 -12.84
C TYR A 58 -20.36 -8.88 -14.32
N CYS A 59 -20.76 -7.70 -14.77
CA CYS A 59 -20.37 -7.16 -16.07
C CYS A 59 -18.96 -6.57 -15.97
N TYR A 60 -18.04 -7.11 -16.77
CA TYR A 60 -16.65 -6.66 -16.87
C TYR A 60 -16.45 -5.83 -18.12
N VAL A 61 -16.10 -4.57 -17.94
CA VAL A 61 -15.84 -3.61 -19.01
C VAL A 61 -14.36 -3.25 -19.02
N ARG A 62 -13.75 -3.15 -20.21
CA ARG A 62 -12.42 -2.59 -20.41
C ARG A 62 -12.50 -1.40 -21.36
N GLY A 63 -11.68 -0.40 -21.10
CA GLY A 63 -11.53 0.75 -21.97
C GLY A 63 -10.11 1.29 -21.99
N VAL A 64 -9.93 2.29 -22.85
CA VAL A 64 -8.69 3.05 -22.99
C VAL A 64 -9.03 4.53 -22.90
N ILE A 65 -8.28 5.27 -22.08
CA ILE A 65 -8.27 6.72 -22.06
C ILE A 65 -6.94 7.15 -22.70
N SER A 66 -7.04 7.95 -23.76
CA SER A 66 -5.88 8.37 -24.54
C SER A 66 -4.85 9.12 -23.68
N PRO A 67 -3.54 8.88 -23.87
CA PRO A 67 -2.96 8.01 -24.90
C PRO A 67 -2.79 6.54 -24.49
N ALA A 68 -2.67 6.23 -23.20
CA ALA A 68 -2.17 4.92 -22.75
C ALA A 68 -2.82 4.37 -21.46
N ILE A 69 -3.78 5.08 -20.86
CA ILE A 69 -4.44 4.61 -19.65
C ILE A 69 -5.43 3.50 -20.05
N HIS A 70 -5.08 2.27 -19.73
CA HIS A 70 -6.00 1.14 -19.80
C HIS A 70 -6.72 1.04 -18.46
N TYR A 71 -8.03 0.96 -18.50
CA TYR A 71 -8.85 0.84 -17.30
C TYR A 71 -9.85 -0.29 -17.46
N HIS A 72 -10.39 -0.72 -16.31
CA HIS A 72 -11.49 -1.64 -16.27
C HIS A 72 -12.58 -1.17 -15.29
N VAL A 73 -13.77 -1.73 -15.43
CA VAL A 73 -14.85 -1.57 -14.45
C VAL A 73 -15.52 -2.92 -14.24
N GLN A 74 -15.69 -3.31 -12.98
CA GLN A 74 -16.40 -4.48 -12.53
C GLN A 74 -17.76 -4.03 -11.97
N LEU A 75 -18.83 -4.29 -12.71
CA LEU A 75 -20.19 -3.86 -12.39
C LEU A 75 -21.00 -5.07 -11.91
N PRO A 76 -21.33 -5.20 -10.61
CA PRO A 76 -22.29 -6.19 -10.14
C PRO A 76 -23.57 -6.16 -10.98
N LEU A 77 -24.25 -7.30 -11.15
CA LEU A 77 -25.55 -7.27 -11.83
C LEU A 77 -26.51 -6.28 -11.12
N PRO A 78 -27.45 -5.65 -11.83
CA PRO A 78 -28.33 -4.62 -11.27
C PRO A 78 -29.01 -5.00 -9.95
N GLU A 79 -29.40 -6.26 -9.78
CA GLU A 79 -30.01 -6.79 -8.56
C GLU A 79 -29.05 -6.90 -7.35
N ASN A 80 -27.74 -6.88 -7.59
CA ASN A 80 -26.69 -7.04 -6.58
C ASN A 80 -25.93 -5.73 -6.29
N TRP A 81 -26.13 -4.69 -7.09
CA TRP A 81 -25.46 -3.41 -6.87
C TRP A 81 -26.06 -2.70 -5.67
N ASN A 82 -25.20 -2.27 -4.74
CA ASN A 82 -25.60 -1.63 -3.49
C ASN A 82 -25.69 -0.10 -3.58
N GLY A 83 -25.61 0.47 -4.79
CA GLY A 83 -25.62 1.92 -5.03
C GLY A 83 -24.26 2.60 -4.88
N ARG A 84 -23.19 1.86 -4.54
CA ARG A 84 -21.86 2.42 -4.26
C ARG A 84 -20.90 2.20 -5.42
N PHE A 85 -20.06 3.20 -5.65
CA PHE A 85 -18.88 3.11 -6.50
C PHE A 85 -17.62 3.03 -5.63
N LEU A 86 -16.64 2.23 -6.05
CA LEU A 86 -15.33 2.13 -5.43
C LEU A 86 -14.25 2.24 -6.50
N GLN A 87 -13.28 3.12 -6.33
CA GLN A 87 -12.01 2.99 -7.04
C GLN A 87 -11.01 2.24 -6.17
N TRP A 88 -10.47 1.16 -6.73
CA TRP A 88 -9.41 0.38 -6.11
C TRP A 88 -8.05 0.98 -6.48
N GLY A 89 -7.29 1.39 -5.47
CA GLY A 89 -5.97 1.99 -5.64
C GLY A 89 -4.88 0.98 -5.97
N ASP A 90 -3.78 1.48 -6.52
CA ASP A 90 -2.70 0.66 -7.09
C ASP A 90 -1.53 0.41 -6.13
N GLY A 91 -0.60 -0.44 -6.53
CA GLY A 91 0.62 -0.77 -5.78
C GLY A 91 1.91 -0.51 -6.54
N GLY A 92 3.00 -0.20 -5.82
CA GLY A 92 4.33 -0.09 -6.42
C GLY A 92 4.43 0.98 -7.50
N LYS A 93 4.86 0.60 -8.71
CA LYS A 93 5.02 1.44 -9.90
C LYS A 93 3.98 1.09 -10.98
N ASP A 94 2.82 0.60 -10.53
CA ASP A 94 1.78 -0.10 -11.28
C ASP A 94 1.73 0.22 -12.78
N GLY A 95 1.60 -0.81 -13.60
CA GLY A 95 1.35 -0.73 -15.05
C GLY A 95 0.49 -1.94 -15.44
N ASP A 96 -0.38 -2.34 -14.51
CA ASP A 96 -1.16 -3.57 -14.47
C ASP A 96 -2.62 -3.23 -14.10
N LEU A 97 -3.56 -4.16 -14.34
CA LEU A 97 -4.95 -3.97 -13.91
C LEU A 97 -5.23 -4.81 -12.67
N ASP A 98 -5.46 -4.15 -11.54
CA ASP A 98 -5.76 -4.77 -10.26
C ASP A 98 -7.26 -5.03 -10.09
N PHE A 99 -7.61 -6.13 -9.44
CA PHE A 99 -9.01 -6.57 -9.28
C PHE A 99 -9.43 -6.57 -7.81
N ALA A 100 -10.66 -6.11 -7.53
CA ALA A 100 -11.26 -6.19 -6.21
C ALA A 100 -12.53 -7.04 -6.22
N ASP A 101 -12.40 -8.31 -6.64
CA ASP A 101 -13.53 -9.25 -6.75
C ASP A 101 -14.34 -9.37 -5.44
N HIS A 102 -13.69 -9.26 -4.28
CA HIS A 102 -14.38 -9.27 -2.98
C HIS A 102 -15.32 -8.07 -2.80
N ARG A 103 -14.92 -6.86 -3.22
CA ARG A 103 -15.78 -5.66 -3.20
C ARG A 103 -16.92 -5.76 -4.21
N VAL A 104 -16.68 -6.39 -5.36
CA VAL A 104 -17.76 -6.68 -6.32
C VAL A 104 -18.79 -7.63 -5.71
N ALA A 105 -18.35 -8.66 -4.98
CA ALA A 105 -19.24 -9.58 -4.27
C ALA A 105 -20.03 -8.89 -3.14
N GLU A 106 -19.46 -7.86 -2.51
CA GLU A 106 -20.15 -6.98 -1.54
C GLU A 106 -21.10 -5.96 -2.21
N GLY A 107 -21.17 -5.96 -3.55
CA GLY A 107 -22.11 -5.15 -4.34
C GLY A 107 -21.58 -3.80 -4.79
N TYR A 108 -20.28 -3.52 -4.69
CA TYR A 108 -19.68 -2.29 -5.21
C TYR A 108 -19.44 -2.38 -6.72
N ALA A 109 -19.74 -1.29 -7.44
CA ALA A 109 -19.17 -1.08 -8.76
C ALA A 109 -17.71 -0.64 -8.62
N VAL A 110 -16.76 -1.45 -9.09
CA VAL A 110 -15.32 -1.24 -8.88
C VAL A 110 -14.63 -0.76 -10.15
N ALA A 111 -13.77 0.25 -10.07
CA ALA A 111 -12.88 0.66 -11.17
C ALA A 111 -11.41 0.67 -10.73
N ASN A 112 -10.50 0.45 -11.69
CA ASN A 112 -9.05 0.52 -11.55
C ASN A 112 -8.41 0.73 -12.94
N SER A 113 -7.16 1.22 -12.98
CA SER A 113 -6.40 1.45 -14.20
C SER A 113 -4.93 1.10 -14.03
N ASN A 114 -4.24 0.83 -15.14
CA ASN A 114 -2.78 0.62 -15.18
C ASN A 114 -1.93 1.90 -15.08
N THR A 115 -2.55 2.97 -14.59
CA THR A 115 -2.00 4.34 -14.49
C THR A 115 -1.25 4.93 -15.69
N GLY A 116 -1.42 4.40 -16.90
CA GLY A 116 -0.91 5.00 -18.14
C GLY A 116 0.30 4.32 -18.78
N HIS A 117 0.73 3.15 -18.30
CA HIS A 117 1.83 2.38 -18.89
C HIS A 117 1.65 0.87 -18.70
N ASP A 118 2.49 0.06 -19.34
CA ASP A 118 2.44 -1.41 -19.27
C ASP A 118 3.70 -1.94 -18.57
N ASN A 119 3.56 -2.49 -17.37
CA ASN A 119 4.70 -2.96 -16.55
C ASN A 119 5.48 -4.12 -17.23
N GLY A 120 4.84 -4.89 -18.12
CA GLY A 120 5.51 -5.92 -18.89
C GLY A 120 6.49 -5.36 -19.93
N SER A 121 6.20 -4.16 -20.45
CA SER A 121 7.00 -3.47 -21.47
C SER A 121 7.91 -2.39 -20.88
N GLU A 122 7.46 -1.77 -19.80
CA GLU A 122 8.06 -0.63 -19.11
C GLU A 122 8.23 -0.96 -17.62
N PRO A 123 9.06 -1.95 -17.26
CA PRO A 123 9.16 -2.44 -15.90
C PRO A 123 9.68 -1.37 -14.94
N GLY A 124 9.21 -1.46 -13.69
CA GLY A 124 9.64 -0.57 -12.61
C GLY A 124 9.31 0.89 -12.94
N SER A 125 10.32 1.76 -12.90
CA SER A 125 10.14 3.19 -13.15
C SER A 125 10.37 3.58 -14.62
N SER A 126 10.68 2.61 -15.50
CA SER A 126 11.15 2.89 -16.88
C SER A 126 10.14 3.58 -17.79
N PHE A 127 8.85 3.51 -17.46
CA PHE A 127 7.78 4.25 -18.15
C PHE A 127 7.98 5.77 -18.15
N GLY A 128 8.72 6.30 -17.17
CA GLY A 128 9.03 7.72 -17.06
C GLY A 128 10.06 8.22 -18.07
N LEU A 129 10.86 7.33 -18.67
CA LEU A 129 12.00 7.73 -19.50
C LEU A 129 11.60 8.63 -20.66
N ASN A 130 11.92 9.92 -20.55
CA ASN A 130 11.52 10.98 -21.47
C ASN A 130 10.02 11.00 -21.79
N ASN A 131 9.16 10.63 -20.83
CA ASN A 131 7.73 10.46 -21.02
C ASN A 131 6.92 11.15 -19.91
N ARG A 132 6.91 12.49 -19.97
CA ARG A 132 6.14 13.35 -19.05
C ARG A 132 4.65 13.00 -18.97
N GLN A 133 4.08 12.44 -20.04
CA GLN A 133 2.66 12.08 -20.03
C GLN A 133 2.40 10.88 -19.12
N ALA A 134 3.21 9.83 -19.20
CA ALA A 134 3.08 8.68 -18.30
C ALA A 134 3.39 9.06 -16.84
N GLU A 135 4.36 9.95 -16.61
CA GLU A 135 4.60 10.51 -15.27
C GLU A 135 3.38 11.25 -14.68
N ILE A 136 2.67 12.03 -15.50
CA ILE A 136 1.44 12.73 -15.11
C ILE A 136 0.27 11.76 -14.89
N ASP A 137 0.17 10.73 -15.73
CA ASP A 137 -0.85 9.69 -15.62
C ASP A 137 -0.69 8.91 -14.31
N PHE A 138 0.51 8.43 -14.01
CA PHE A 138 0.88 7.83 -12.73
C PHE A 138 0.72 8.80 -11.56
N GLY A 139 1.14 10.05 -11.74
CA GLY A 139 1.13 11.07 -10.70
C GLY A 139 -0.28 11.36 -10.17
N TYR A 140 -1.22 11.70 -11.05
CA TYR A 140 -2.56 12.11 -10.62
C TYR A 140 -3.66 11.94 -11.68
N ARG A 141 -3.33 11.90 -12.97
CA ARG A 141 -4.36 12.01 -14.01
C ARG A 141 -5.14 10.72 -14.23
N ALA A 142 -4.47 9.56 -14.18
CA ALA A 142 -5.12 8.29 -14.51
C ALA A 142 -6.21 7.90 -13.51
N VAL A 143 -5.97 8.15 -12.22
CA VAL A 143 -6.92 7.86 -11.13
C VAL A 143 -8.22 8.63 -11.36
N HIS A 144 -8.14 9.97 -11.42
CA HIS A 144 -9.27 10.86 -11.73
C HIS A 144 -10.03 10.47 -13.00
N LEU A 145 -9.33 10.28 -14.13
CA LEU A 145 -10.01 9.97 -15.39
C LEU A 145 -10.70 8.60 -15.35
N THR A 146 -10.18 7.66 -14.57
CA THR A 146 -10.81 6.36 -14.33
C THR A 146 -12.07 6.48 -13.47
N VAL A 147 -12.09 7.36 -12.47
CA VAL A 147 -13.31 7.69 -11.72
C VAL A 147 -14.40 8.19 -12.68
N MET A 148 -14.05 9.14 -13.53
CA MET A 148 -14.99 9.76 -14.47
C MET A 148 -15.57 8.75 -15.46
N ALA A 149 -14.72 7.88 -16.02
CA ALA A 149 -15.15 6.80 -16.89
C ALA A 149 -16.00 5.75 -16.16
N GLY A 150 -15.59 5.37 -14.94
CA GLY A 150 -16.30 4.43 -14.09
C GLY A 150 -17.70 4.91 -13.74
N LYS A 151 -17.85 6.15 -13.29
CA LYS A 151 -19.16 6.75 -12.98
C LYS A 151 -20.06 6.88 -14.21
N THR A 152 -19.48 7.16 -15.38
CA THR A 152 -20.23 7.17 -16.65
C THR A 152 -20.78 5.78 -16.99
N LEU A 153 -19.99 4.72 -16.78
CA LEU A 153 -20.42 3.34 -17.00
C LEU A 153 -21.45 2.87 -15.96
N VAL A 154 -21.32 3.31 -14.70
CA VAL A 154 -22.34 3.08 -13.65
C VAL A 154 -23.67 3.67 -14.07
N ASP A 155 -23.70 4.96 -14.46
CA ASP A 155 -24.93 5.62 -14.92
C ASP A 155 -25.55 4.92 -16.13
N ALA A 156 -24.73 4.53 -17.11
CA ALA A 156 -25.19 3.83 -18.30
C ALA A 156 -25.70 2.41 -18.03
N TYR A 157 -25.17 1.70 -17.02
CA TYR A 157 -25.54 0.31 -16.74
C TYR A 157 -26.73 0.17 -15.79
N TYR A 158 -26.87 1.09 -14.83
CA TYR A 158 -27.90 1.05 -13.79
C TYR A 158 -29.01 2.08 -13.98
N ASP A 159 -28.95 2.90 -15.03
CA ASP A 159 -29.84 4.04 -15.28
C ASP A 159 -29.84 5.09 -14.14
N GLN A 160 -28.77 5.10 -13.32
CA GLN A 160 -28.54 6.07 -12.26
C GLN A 160 -27.05 6.09 -11.85
N GLY A 161 -26.54 7.28 -11.52
CA GLY A 161 -25.21 7.43 -10.91
C GLY A 161 -25.11 6.84 -9.49
N PRO A 162 -23.88 6.69 -8.95
CA PRO A 162 -23.68 6.16 -7.61
C PRO A 162 -24.25 7.11 -6.55
N GLN A 163 -24.81 6.55 -5.48
CA GLN A 163 -25.26 7.29 -4.31
C GLN A 163 -24.09 7.78 -3.47
N HIS A 164 -23.05 6.95 -3.37
CA HIS A 164 -21.80 7.24 -2.68
C HIS A 164 -20.61 6.70 -3.49
N SER A 165 -19.50 7.42 -3.45
CA SER A 165 -18.25 7.06 -4.13
C SER A 165 -17.12 6.93 -3.12
N TYR A 166 -16.39 5.82 -3.17
CA TYR A 166 -15.30 5.51 -2.24
C TYR A 166 -13.98 5.28 -2.97
N PHE A 167 -12.88 5.54 -2.27
CA PHE A 167 -11.54 5.12 -2.67
C PHE A 167 -10.94 4.24 -1.57
N GLU A 168 -10.31 3.13 -1.94
CA GLU A 168 -9.54 2.28 -1.03
C GLU A 168 -8.19 1.94 -1.66
N GLY A 169 -7.10 2.29 -0.98
CA GLY A 169 -5.75 1.96 -1.46
C GLY A 169 -4.72 1.99 -0.36
N CYS A 170 -3.62 1.27 -0.56
CA CYS A 170 -2.47 1.26 0.33
C CYS A 170 -1.16 1.46 -0.44
N SER A 171 -0.11 1.99 0.20
CA SER A 171 1.14 2.37 -0.47
C SER A 171 0.91 3.42 -1.55
N THR A 172 1.14 3.08 -2.82
CA THR A 172 0.88 3.94 -3.98
C THR A 172 -0.59 4.32 -4.03
N GLY A 173 -1.49 3.39 -3.73
CA GLY A 173 -2.91 3.65 -3.53
C GLY A 173 -3.18 4.61 -2.39
N GLY A 174 -2.45 4.53 -1.28
CA GLY A 174 -2.56 5.51 -0.20
C GLY A 174 -2.17 6.92 -0.66
N ARG A 175 -1.10 7.05 -1.45
CA ARG A 175 -0.71 8.30 -2.10
C ARG A 175 -1.77 8.79 -3.09
N GLN A 176 -2.32 7.91 -3.93
CA GLN A 176 -3.38 8.23 -4.88
C GLN A 176 -4.64 8.74 -4.17
N GLY A 177 -5.07 8.10 -3.08
CA GLY A 177 -6.20 8.56 -2.28
C GLY A 177 -5.99 9.96 -1.71
N LEU A 178 -4.80 10.25 -1.17
CA LEU A 178 -4.47 11.61 -0.71
C LEU A 178 -4.39 12.61 -1.88
N MET A 179 -3.86 12.20 -3.03
CA MET A 179 -3.79 13.02 -4.24
C MET A 179 -5.19 13.42 -4.74
N GLU A 180 -6.13 12.48 -4.73
CA GLU A 180 -7.54 12.71 -5.08
C GLU A 180 -8.20 13.70 -4.11
N ALA A 181 -7.98 13.55 -2.79
CA ALA A 181 -8.47 14.49 -1.80
C ALA A 181 -7.96 15.93 -2.03
N GLN A 182 -6.69 16.07 -2.45
CA GLN A 182 -6.04 17.36 -2.67
C GLN A 182 -6.45 18.01 -4.00
N ARG A 183 -6.51 17.23 -5.09
CA ARG A 183 -6.70 17.76 -6.46
C ARG A 183 -8.11 17.63 -7.00
N TYR A 184 -8.79 16.56 -6.62
CA TYR A 184 -10.09 16.17 -7.17
C TYR A 184 -11.10 15.91 -6.03
N PRO A 185 -11.38 16.92 -5.18
CA PRO A 185 -12.15 16.74 -3.95
C PRO A 185 -13.61 16.32 -4.15
N ASN A 186 -14.09 16.22 -5.40
CA ASN A 186 -15.44 15.81 -5.74
C ASN A 186 -15.54 14.35 -6.24
N ASP A 187 -14.40 13.67 -6.37
CA ASP A 187 -14.35 12.33 -6.94
C ASP A 187 -14.86 11.27 -5.96
N PHE A 188 -14.68 11.50 -4.65
CA PHE A 188 -15.09 10.56 -3.61
C PHE A 188 -15.81 11.27 -2.45
N ASP A 189 -16.68 10.55 -1.77
CA ASP A 189 -17.30 10.95 -0.50
C ASP A 189 -16.48 10.42 0.69
N GLY A 190 -15.76 9.30 0.50
CA GLY A 190 -14.88 8.72 1.51
C GLY A 190 -13.60 8.14 0.91
N ILE A 191 -12.48 8.29 1.61
CA ILE A 191 -11.16 7.77 1.19
C ILE A 191 -10.51 6.99 2.34
N VAL A 192 -10.06 5.76 2.06
CA VAL A 192 -9.10 5.02 2.89
C VAL A 192 -7.71 5.12 2.25
N ALA A 193 -6.78 5.75 2.96
CA ALA A 193 -5.38 5.89 2.55
C ALA A 193 -4.45 5.11 3.51
N GLY A 194 -4.07 3.90 3.11
CA GLY A 194 -3.16 3.05 3.87
C GLY A 194 -1.69 3.28 3.55
N ALA A 195 -0.83 3.30 4.57
CA ALA A 195 0.62 3.45 4.48
C ALA A 195 1.08 4.39 3.34
N PRO A 196 0.51 5.62 3.26
CA PRO A 196 0.62 6.43 2.05
C PRO A 196 2.08 6.78 1.77
N VAL A 197 2.53 6.52 0.54
CA VAL A 197 3.85 6.95 0.04
C VAL A 197 3.79 8.41 -0.44
N ASN A 198 3.19 9.30 0.35
CA ASN A 198 2.81 10.65 -0.05
C ASN A 198 4.01 11.60 -0.24
N PHE A 199 5.06 11.46 0.57
CA PHE A 199 6.37 12.08 0.34
C PHE A 199 7.19 11.25 -0.66
N TYR A 200 6.65 11.05 -1.86
CA TYR A 200 7.12 10.06 -2.82
C TYR A 200 8.60 10.27 -3.18
N GLN A 201 9.00 11.50 -3.49
CA GLN A 201 10.37 11.81 -3.89
C GLN A 201 11.37 11.66 -2.71
N ALA A 202 11.03 12.21 -1.54
CA ALA A 202 11.88 12.13 -0.35
C ALA A 202 12.06 10.68 0.13
N MET A 203 10.98 9.89 0.14
CA MET A 203 11.00 8.48 0.53
C MET A 203 11.90 7.65 -0.38
N ASN A 204 11.78 7.80 -1.71
CA ASN A 204 12.60 7.03 -2.64
C ASN A 204 14.08 7.48 -2.62
N ALA A 205 14.35 8.78 -2.48
CA ALA A 205 15.71 9.30 -2.25
C ALA A 205 16.32 8.73 -0.97
N ALA A 206 15.54 8.65 0.12
CA ALA A 206 15.95 8.00 1.34
C ALA A 206 16.22 6.51 1.12
N GLY A 207 15.38 5.81 0.35
CA GLY A 207 15.61 4.42 -0.03
C GLY A 207 16.97 4.20 -0.71
N VAL A 208 17.35 5.09 -1.64
CA VAL A 208 18.68 5.05 -2.28
C VAL A 208 19.78 5.23 -1.24
N TRP A 209 19.65 6.20 -0.35
CA TRP A 209 20.63 6.45 0.71
C TRP A 209 20.82 5.26 1.66
N HIS A 210 19.74 4.57 2.05
CA HIS A 210 19.81 3.36 2.89
C HIS A 210 20.53 2.21 2.16
N LEU A 211 20.22 2.01 0.87
CA LEU A 211 20.95 1.05 0.03
C LEU A 211 22.44 1.41 -0.02
N GLN A 212 22.78 2.68 -0.19
CA GLN A 212 24.18 3.13 -0.20
C GLN A 212 24.90 2.78 1.11
N GLN A 213 24.23 2.82 2.27
CA GLN A 213 24.86 2.43 3.55
C GLN A 213 25.16 0.92 3.61
N MET A 214 24.24 0.08 3.14
CA MET A 214 24.44 -1.38 3.07
C MET A 214 25.55 -1.76 2.07
N PHE A 215 25.65 -0.99 0.98
CA PHE A 215 26.55 -1.24 -0.15
C PHE A 215 27.94 -0.58 0.04
N LYS A 216 28.10 0.31 1.02
CA LYS A 216 29.33 1.07 1.27
C LYS A 216 30.53 0.15 1.56
N ASN A 217 31.72 0.57 1.09
CA ASN A 217 33.00 -0.09 1.35
C ASN A 217 32.98 -1.62 1.08
N HIS A 218 32.46 -2.03 -0.08
CA HIS A 218 32.28 -3.44 -0.44
C HIS A 218 31.42 -4.21 0.57
N MET A 219 30.28 -3.62 0.97
CA MET A 219 29.32 -4.21 1.90
C MET A 219 29.91 -4.53 3.29
N ALA A 220 30.80 -3.67 3.79
CA ALA A 220 31.44 -3.85 5.10
C ALA A 220 30.46 -3.67 6.29
N GLY A 221 29.41 -2.87 6.11
CA GLY A 221 28.33 -2.66 7.09
C GLY A 221 27.10 -3.53 6.87
N ASN A 222 27.15 -4.48 5.93
CA ASN A 222 26.00 -5.32 5.60
C ASN A 222 25.62 -6.23 6.77
N LEU A 223 24.31 -6.41 6.98
CA LEU A 223 23.75 -7.26 8.03
C LEU A 223 23.54 -8.72 7.59
N ALA A 224 23.76 -9.03 6.31
CA ALA A 224 24.00 -10.39 5.87
C ALA A 224 25.50 -10.71 5.88
N VAL A 225 25.84 -11.91 6.35
CA VAL A 225 27.22 -12.36 6.57
C VAL A 225 27.50 -13.67 5.85
N ASP A 226 28.76 -13.86 5.50
CA ASP A 226 29.32 -15.09 4.92
C ASP A 226 29.83 -15.98 6.06
N THR A 227 29.16 -17.11 6.30
CA THR A 227 29.45 -17.96 7.46
C THR A 227 30.51 -19.03 7.19
N ASP A 228 30.79 -19.36 5.92
CA ASP A 228 31.71 -20.43 5.53
C ASP A 228 32.94 -19.95 4.73
N GLY A 229 32.97 -18.67 4.37
CA GLY A 229 34.08 -18.01 3.68
C GLY A 229 34.10 -18.23 2.17
N ASP A 230 33.00 -18.68 1.55
CA ASP A 230 32.90 -18.93 0.11
C ASP A 230 32.65 -17.65 -0.73
N GLY A 231 32.43 -16.51 -0.06
CA GLY A 231 32.13 -15.21 -0.66
C GLY A 231 30.64 -14.91 -0.78
N SER A 232 29.76 -15.85 -0.43
CA SER A 232 28.30 -15.70 -0.39
C SER A 232 27.84 -15.30 1.00
N ARG A 233 26.96 -14.30 1.10
CA ARG A 233 26.36 -13.90 2.38
C ARG A 233 25.10 -14.71 2.64
N ASP A 234 25.27 -15.87 3.25
CA ASP A 234 24.25 -16.90 3.42
C ASP A 234 23.39 -16.72 4.68
N SER A 235 23.83 -15.93 5.67
CA SER A 235 23.11 -15.72 6.93
C SER A 235 22.62 -14.29 7.13
N THR A 236 21.37 -14.16 7.57
CA THR A 236 20.72 -12.89 7.96
C THR A 236 20.48 -12.77 9.47
N ARG A 237 21.05 -13.69 10.26
CA ARG A 237 20.83 -13.81 11.71
C ARG A 237 21.18 -12.55 12.51
N LEU A 238 22.07 -11.69 12.01
CA LEU A 238 22.35 -10.40 12.66
C LEU A 238 21.13 -9.49 12.71
N VAL A 239 20.22 -9.58 11.74
CA VAL A 239 18.96 -8.81 11.77
C VAL A 239 18.04 -9.33 12.86
N ASP A 240 17.96 -10.66 13.05
CA ASP A 240 17.20 -11.24 14.15
C ASP A 240 17.78 -10.86 15.51
N LEU A 241 19.11 -10.93 15.68
CA LEU A 241 19.80 -10.51 16.91
C LEU A 241 19.56 -9.03 17.21
N LEU A 242 19.54 -8.20 16.18
CA LEU A 242 19.20 -6.78 16.32
C LEU A 242 17.75 -6.63 16.79
N ASN A 243 16.80 -7.29 16.14
CA ASN A 243 15.38 -7.21 16.52
C ASN A 243 15.14 -7.73 17.95
N GLU A 244 15.80 -8.82 18.35
CA GLU A 244 15.78 -9.33 19.73
C GLU A 244 16.30 -8.28 20.72
N ALA A 245 17.41 -7.60 20.43
CA ALA A 245 17.95 -6.54 21.28
C ALA A 245 17.01 -5.34 21.38
N VAL A 246 16.37 -4.95 20.27
CA VAL A 246 15.39 -3.87 20.20
C VAL A 246 14.14 -4.21 21.03
N LEU A 247 13.56 -5.40 20.84
CA LEU A 247 12.40 -5.86 21.61
C LEU A 247 12.71 -5.96 23.11
N ASN A 248 13.89 -6.48 23.48
CA ASN A 248 14.32 -6.54 24.88
C ASN A 248 14.26 -5.17 25.57
N LYS A 249 14.57 -4.10 24.83
CA LYS A 249 14.55 -2.73 25.34
C LYS A 249 13.17 -2.06 25.23
N CYS A 250 12.41 -2.34 24.18
CA CYS A 250 11.30 -1.48 23.76
C CYS A 250 9.91 -2.13 23.74
N ASP A 251 9.80 -3.45 23.79
CA ASP A 251 8.51 -4.18 23.81
C ASP A 251 7.63 -3.70 24.99
N ALA A 252 8.17 -3.79 26.20
CA ALA A 252 7.44 -3.47 27.44
C ALA A 252 7.23 -1.98 27.74
N ILE A 253 7.41 -1.07 26.77
CA ILE A 253 7.17 0.37 26.97
C ILE A 253 5.69 0.65 27.27
N ASP A 254 4.78 -0.18 26.77
CA ASP A 254 3.34 -0.10 27.03
C ASP A 254 2.88 -0.92 28.25
N GLY A 255 3.80 -1.62 28.90
CA GLY A 255 3.56 -2.51 30.03
C GLY A 255 3.33 -3.97 29.66
N ILE A 256 3.45 -4.35 28.39
CA ILE A 256 3.21 -5.72 27.90
C ILE A 256 4.44 -6.25 27.17
N ARG A 257 4.73 -7.54 27.32
CA ARG A 257 5.74 -8.26 26.54
C ARG A 257 5.04 -9.19 25.58
N ASP A 258 4.78 -8.71 24.37
CA ASP A 258 4.05 -9.44 23.36
C ASP A 258 4.74 -9.43 21.99
N GLY A 259 5.99 -8.95 21.93
CA GLY A 259 6.77 -8.86 20.71
C GLY A 259 6.31 -7.72 19.79
N VAL A 260 5.49 -6.80 20.29
CA VAL A 260 4.96 -5.66 19.55
C VAL A 260 5.30 -4.37 20.28
N ILE A 261 6.10 -3.52 19.64
CA ILE A 261 6.36 -2.17 20.15
C ILE A 261 5.15 -1.29 19.83
N ASP A 262 4.28 -1.03 20.82
CA ASP A 262 3.11 -0.14 20.69
C ASP A 262 3.47 1.29 20.29
N ASN A 263 4.65 1.75 20.71
CA ASN A 263 5.11 3.10 20.44
C ASN A 263 6.62 3.17 20.17
N PRO A 264 7.05 2.92 18.93
CA PRO A 264 8.45 3.02 18.57
C PRO A 264 9.02 4.44 18.72
N PHE A 265 8.18 5.49 18.67
CA PHE A 265 8.62 6.88 18.88
C PHE A 265 9.13 7.17 20.30
N SER A 266 8.85 6.30 21.28
CA SER A 266 9.40 6.41 22.64
C SER A 266 10.46 5.37 22.97
N CYS A 267 10.82 4.52 22.00
CA CYS A 267 11.94 3.60 22.13
C CYS A 267 13.25 4.38 22.01
N ASN A 268 14.06 4.37 23.06
CA ASN A 268 15.37 5.04 23.10
C ASN A 268 16.52 4.05 22.84
N PHE A 269 16.34 3.15 21.87
CA PHE A 269 17.38 2.22 21.47
C PHE A 269 18.53 2.97 20.79
N GLU A 270 19.74 2.77 21.30
CA GLU A 270 20.98 3.42 20.94
C GLU A 270 21.98 2.35 20.50
N PRO A 271 22.16 2.10 19.18
CA PRO A 271 22.90 0.95 18.68
C PRO A 271 24.33 0.82 19.24
N ALA A 272 25.04 1.94 19.42
CA ALA A 272 26.40 1.94 19.95
C ALA A 272 26.49 1.45 21.41
N THR A 273 25.44 1.67 22.20
CA THR A 273 25.41 1.28 23.62
C THR A 273 24.72 -0.07 23.79
N ASP A 274 23.56 -0.26 23.16
CA ASP A 274 22.73 -1.44 23.39
C ASP A 274 23.23 -2.69 22.65
N LEU A 275 24.07 -2.54 21.61
CA LEU A 275 24.76 -3.65 20.94
C LEU A 275 26.20 -3.86 21.42
N ALA A 276 26.65 -3.13 22.44
CA ALA A 276 28.04 -3.19 22.90
C ALA A 276 28.46 -4.60 23.35
N ASP A 277 27.56 -5.32 24.03
CA ASP A 277 27.80 -6.70 24.47
C ASP A 277 27.76 -7.72 23.32
N LEU A 278 27.27 -7.30 22.15
CA LEU A 278 27.25 -8.09 20.92
C LEU A 278 28.36 -7.63 19.94
N ALA A 279 29.35 -6.84 20.36
CA ALA A 279 30.43 -6.40 19.50
C ALA A 279 31.42 -7.53 19.17
N CYS A 280 31.85 -7.63 17.91
CA CYS A 280 32.79 -8.66 17.47
C CYS A 280 34.20 -8.49 18.08
N PRO A 281 34.74 -9.48 18.84
CA PRO A 281 36.02 -9.34 19.54
C PRO A 281 37.23 -9.06 18.63
N THR A 282 37.23 -9.59 17.41
CA THR A 282 38.32 -9.46 16.43
C THR A 282 38.00 -8.43 15.33
N GLY A 283 36.82 -7.79 15.38
CA GLY A 283 36.30 -6.94 14.31
C GLY A 283 35.95 -7.70 13.01
N VAL A 284 36.04 -9.04 13.02
CA VAL A 284 35.61 -9.89 11.92
C VAL A 284 34.13 -10.18 12.08
N SER A 285 33.37 -9.97 11.00
CA SER A 285 31.94 -10.21 10.98
C SER A 285 31.62 -11.70 11.13
N THR A 286 30.62 -12.00 11.94
CA THR A 286 30.03 -13.35 12.09
C THR A 286 28.52 -13.20 12.17
N ASP A 287 27.77 -14.29 12.23
CA ASP A 287 26.32 -14.27 12.42
C ASP A 287 25.89 -14.13 13.90
N SER A 288 26.85 -13.89 14.80
CA SER A 288 26.66 -13.84 16.26
C SER A 288 27.10 -12.54 16.93
N CYS A 289 27.70 -11.61 16.17
CA CYS A 289 28.20 -10.34 16.70
C CYS A 289 28.23 -9.25 15.62
N PHE A 290 28.22 -7.98 16.03
CA PHE A 290 28.28 -6.82 15.15
C PHE A 290 29.68 -6.20 15.12
N THR A 291 30.17 -5.92 13.93
CA THR A 291 31.34 -5.07 13.70
C THR A 291 30.99 -3.59 13.91
N PRO A 292 31.99 -2.70 14.15
CA PRO A 292 31.74 -1.26 14.23
C PRO A 292 31.01 -0.68 13.01
N GLN A 293 31.31 -1.19 11.81
CA GLN A 293 30.66 -0.77 10.57
C GLN A 293 29.19 -1.18 10.52
N GLN A 294 28.85 -2.39 10.99
CA GLN A 294 27.46 -2.84 11.07
C GLN A 294 26.68 -2.05 12.11
N ILE A 295 27.26 -1.78 13.29
CA ILE A 295 26.63 -0.91 14.30
C ILE A 295 26.37 0.49 13.74
N GLN A 296 27.33 1.04 12.98
CA GLN A 296 27.14 2.33 12.32
C GLN A 296 26.02 2.28 11.27
N THR A 297 25.92 1.22 10.46
CA THR A 297 24.83 1.04 9.50
C THR A 297 23.47 0.98 10.20
N VAL A 298 23.35 0.29 11.33
CA VAL A 298 22.12 0.27 12.15
C VAL A 298 21.77 1.67 12.65
N ALA A 299 22.75 2.40 13.19
CA ALA A 299 22.55 3.78 13.64
C ALA A 299 22.15 4.72 12.49
N ASP A 300 22.72 4.54 11.30
CA ASP A 300 22.39 5.30 10.11
C ASP A 300 20.95 5.02 9.65
N PHE A 301 20.47 3.77 9.72
CA PHE A 301 19.09 3.41 9.38
C PHE A 301 18.07 4.06 10.33
N TYR A 302 18.32 4.03 11.64
CA TYR A 302 17.42 4.69 12.60
C TYR A 302 17.48 6.21 12.53
N ARG A 303 18.62 6.81 12.15
CA ARG A 303 18.75 8.26 11.99
C ARG A 303 18.08 8.78 10.71
N GLY A 304 18.18 8.02 9.62
CA GLY A 304 17.76 8.45 8.29
C GLY A 304 18.75 9.42 7.60
N PRO A 305 18.46 9.78 6.34
CA PRO A 305 19.29 10.65 5.52
C PRO A 305 19.17 12.13 5.90
N ALA A 306 20.32 12.82 5.91
CA ALA A 306 20.41 14.27 5.91
C ALA A 306 21.33 14.74 4.79
N ASP A 307 21.08 15.94 4.26
CA ASP A 307 21.98 16.58 3.28
C ASP A 307 23.30 17.03 3.93
N SER A 308 24.22 17.53 3.09
CA SER A 308 25.52 18.05 3.54
C SER A 308 25.45 19.25 4.50
N ASN A 309 24.29 19.91 4.63
CA ASN A 309 24.04 20.98 5.61
C ASN A 309 23.37 20.48 6.90
N GLY A 310 23.06 19.18 7.00
CA GLY A 310 22.36 18.58 8.13
C GLY A 310 20.84 18.69 8.07
N THR A 311 20.27 19.08 6.92
CA THR A 311 18.82 19.07 6.71
C THR A 311 18.33 17.64 6.56
N VAL A 312 17.45 17.18 7.46
CA VAL A 312 16.83 15.85 7.36
C VAL A 312 15.94 15.80 6.12
N ILE A 313 16.13 14.77 5.30
CA ILE A 313 15.38 14.59 4.03
C ILE A 313 14.11 13.78 4.25
N TYR A 314 14.21 12.74 5.07
CA TYR A 314 13.13 11.82 5.39
C TYR A 314 13.44 11.14 6.73
N PRO A 315 12.41 10.78 7.54
CA PRO A 315 12.67 10.14 8.82
C PRO A 315 13.39 8.79 8.68
N GLY A 316 14.11 8.42 9.73
CA GLY A 316 14.76 7.12 9.83
C GLY A 316 13.76 5.98 10.01
N LYS A 317 14.26 4.75 9.95
CA LYS A 317 13.47 3.55 10.24
C LYS A 317 13.08 3.53 11.72
N LEU A 318 11.92 2.97 12.02
CA LEU A 318 11.45 2.86 13.40
C LEU A 318 11.93 1.56 14.03
N PRO A 319 12.28 1.56 15.33
CA PRO A 319 12.56 0.32 16.07
C PRO A 319 11.42 -0.69 15.95
N GLY A 320 11.75 -1.97 15.70
CA GLY A 320 10.80 -3.05 15.44
C GLY A 320 10.60 -3.33 13.94
N SER A 321 11.09 -2.46 13.06
CA SER A 321 11.00 -2.62 11.60
C SER A 321 12.11 -3.47 10.99
N GLU A 322 13.07 -3.92 11.81
CA GLU A 322 14.30 -4.59 11.34
C GLU A 322 14.04 -5.86 10.52
N PRO A 323 13.05 -6.71 10.84
CA PRO A 323 12.74 -7.87 10.02
C PRO A 323 12.45 -7.53 8.55
N ASP A 324 11.78 -6.40 8.29
CA ASP A 324 11.48 -5.96 6.92
C ASP A 324 12.74 -5.50 6.17
N TRP A 325 13.82 -5.13 6.88
CA TRP A 325 15.07 -4.68 6.26
C TRP A 325 15.71 -5.80 5.43
N VAL A 326 15.54 -7.07 5.83
CA VAL A 326 16.10 -8.24 5.14
C VAL A 326 15.68 -8.27 3.67
N ARG A 327 14.39 -8.04 3.43
CA ARG A 327 13.82 -8.03 2.08
C ARG A 327 14.14 -6.72 1.36
N LEU A 328 14.00 -5.60 2.06
CA LEU A 328 14.02 -4.27 1.45
C LEU A 328 15.43 -3.77 1.13
N PHE A 329 16.41 -3.99 2.00
CA PHE A 329 17.70 -3.29 1.96
C PHE A 329 18.93 -4.20 2.06
N VAL A 330 18.84 -5.37 2.69
CA VAL A 330 19.99 -6.23 2.98
C VAL A 330 20.31 -7.12 1.78
N PRO A 331 21.42 -6.92 1.04
CA PRO A 331 21.82 -7.82 -0.03
C PRO A 331 22.42 -9.10 0.55
N GLY A 332 22.00 -10.27 0.05
CA GLY A 332 22.55 -11.56 0.44
C GLY A 332 22.14 -12.70 -0.51
N ALA A 333 22.49 -13.93 -0.16
CA ALA A 333 22.15 -15.11 -0.95
C ALA A 333 20.64 -15.27 -1.14
N HIS A 334 19.85 -14.91 -0.12
CA HIS A 334 18.37 -15.00 -0.11
C HIS A 334 17.70 -14.16 -1.20
N ASN A 335 18.37 -13.12 -1.72
CA ASN A 335 17.84 -12.25 -2.76
C ASN A 335 18.82 -12.03 -3.93
N ASN A 336 19.83 -12.89 -4.08
CA ASN A 336 20.88 -12.76 -5.10
C ASN A 336 21.56 -11.38 -5.10
N ASN A 337 21.77 -10.80 -3.91
CA ASN A 337 22.27 -9.44 -3.71
C ASN A 337 21.41 -8.34 -4.36
N LEU A 338 20.14 -8.60 -4.64
CA LEU A 338 19.20 -7.66 -5.25
C LEU A 338 18.01 -7.43 -4.30
N PRO A 339 18.20 -6.67 -3.21
CA PRO A 339 17.12 -6.36 -2.27
C PRO A 339 16.03 -5.51 -2.96
N SER A 340 14.78 -5.62 -2.52
CA SER A 340 13.65 -5.13 -3.32
C SER A 340 13.58 -3.61 -3.47
N MET A 341 14.16 -2.81 -2.57
CA MET A 341 14.26 -1.36 -2.79
C MET A 341 15.21 -1.03 -3.95
N LEU A 342 16.20 -1.88 -4.21
CA LEU A 342 17.13 -1.69 -5.32
C LEU A 342 16.45 -1.96 -6.67
N SER A 343 15.46 -2.85 -6.72
CA SER A 343 14.66 -3.13 -7.91
C SER A 343 13.27 -2.47 -7.84
N GLY A 344 13.13 -1.23 -8.31
CA GLY A 344 11.85 -0.53 -8.44
C GLY A 344 11.74 0.76 -7.62
N PRO A 345 11.53 0.71 -6.29
CA PRO A 345 11.25 1.92 -5.51
C PRO A 345 12.40 2.92 -5.49
N ALA A 346 13.63 2.47 -5.24
CA ALA A 346 14.78 3.37 -5.10
C ALA A 346 15.75 3.28 -6.29
N GLY A 347 16.23 2.08 -6.63
CA GLY A 347 17.38 1.92 -7.53
C GLY A 347 17.20 2.57 -8.90
N ASP A 348 16.09 2.31 -9.59
CA ASP A 348 15.79 2.88 -10.92
C ASP A 348 14.88 4.12 -10.84
N HIS A 349 14.30 4.44 -9.68
CA HIS A 349 13.48 5.64 -9.53
C HIS A 349 14.28 6.93 -9.80
N VAL A 350 15.53 7.00 -9.34
CA VAL A 350 16.40 8.17 -9.60
C VAL A 350 16.82 8.29 -11.07
N ASN A 351 16.65 7.23 -11.86
CA ASN A 351 16.92 7.26 -13.30
C ASN A 351 15.78 7.87 -14.10
N TYR A 352 14.54 7.70 -13.64
CA TYR A 352 13.36 7.89 -14.49
C TYR A 352 12.26 8.77 -13.90
N LEU A 353 12.25 9.00 -12.58
CA LEU A 353 11.11 9.62 -11.88
C LEU A 353 11.50 10.67 -10.82
N PHE A 354 12.79 10.95 -10.67
CA PHE A 354 13.30 11.93 -9.69
C PHE A 354 13.62 13.28 -10.33
N PHE A 355 14.40 13.30 -11.41
CA PHE A 355 14.85 14.52 -12.06
C PHE A 355 13.83 15.02 -13.09
N GLU A 356 13.80 16.33 -13.34
CA GLU A 356 13.03 16.87 -14.47
C GLU A 356 13.52 16.36 -15.83
N GLN A 357 14.84 16.16 -15.96
CA GLN A 357 15.49 15.56 -17.11
C GLN A 357 16.21 14.30 -16.62
N ASP A 358 15.83 13.16 -17.18
CA ASP A 358 16.40 11.88 -16.79
C ASP A 358 17.92 11.87 -16.99
N PRO A 359 18.70 11.55 -15.95
CA PRO A 359 20.17 11.55 -16.04
C PRO A 359 20.70 10.41 -16.92
N GLY A 360 19.86 9.40 -17.18
CA GLY A 360 20.18 8.25 -18.01
C GLY A 360 19.39 7.01 -17.61
N VAL A 361 19.44 5.98 -18.45
CA VAL A 361 18.81 4.70 -18.16
C VAL A 361 19.51 3.98 -17.02
N ALA A 362 18.76 3.16 -16.30
CA ALA A 362 19.29 2.26 -15.30
C ALA A 362 20.31 1.30 -15.93
N ILE A 363 21.35 0.96 -15.18
CA ILE A 363 22.35 -0.01 -15.62
C ILE A 363 21.72 -1.41 -15.75
N PRO A 364 22.21 -2.28 -16.66
CA PRO A 364 21.64 -3.61 -16.85
C PRO A 364 21.66 -4.51 -15.60
N ARG A 365 22.62 -4.30 -14.69
CA ARG A 365 22.78 -5.08 -13.45
C ARG A 365 22.94 -4.14 -12.25
N LEU A 366 21.82 -3.78 -11.63
CA LEU A 366 21.74 -2.81 -10.53
C LEU A 366 22.59 -3.19 -9.30
N ASN A 367 22.88 -4.48 -9.12
CA ASN A 367 23.69 -5.00 -8.02
C ASN A 367 25.19 -5.16 -8.37
N GLU A 368 25.65 -4.75 -9.57
CA GLU A 368 27.08 -4.81 -9.92
C GLU A 368 27.82 -3.55 -9.46
N PHE A 369 28.56 -3.71 -8.36
CA PHE A 369 29.26 -2.61 -7.69
C PHE A 369 30.41 -2.00 -8.47
N ASP A 370 31.08 -2.77 -9.33
CA ASP A 370 32.24 -2.28 -10.08
C ASP A 370 31.86 -1.89 -11.53
N TYR A 371 30.58 -2.01 -11.87
CA TYR A 371 30.08 -1.66 -13.20
C TYR A 371 30.35 -0.18 -13.52
N GLN A 372 30.94 0.07 -14.67
CA GLN A 372 31.26 1.41 -15.16
C GLN A 372 30.15 1.86 -16.13
N PRO A 373 29.34 2.87 -15.75
CA PRO A 373 28.21 3.29 -16.57
C PRO A 373 28.66 3.89 -17.89
N ARG A 374 27.98 3.49 -18.97
CA ARG A 374 28.19 4.06 -20.30
C ARG A 374 27.60 5.46 -20.38
N LYS A 375 28.45 6.48 -20.22
CA LYS A 375 28.02 7.90 -20.19
C LYS A 375 27.73 8.54 -21.55
N THR A 376 27.89 7.83 -22.67
CA THR A 376 27.74 8.38 -24.02
C THR A 376 26.96 7.46 -24.94
N GLY A 377 26.39 8.02 -26.01
CA GLY A 377 25.64 7.30 -27.03
C GLY A 377 24.13 7.34 -26.81
N MET A 378 23.42 6.46 -27.53
CA MET A 378 21.97 6.33 -27.40
C MET A 378 21.65 5.64 -26.07
N ASN A 379 20.94 6.36 -25.19
CA ASN A 379 20.62 6.00 -23.80
C ASN A 379 21.86 5.94 -22.90
N PRO A 380 22.45 7.09 -22.49
CA PRO A 380 23.50 7.10 -21.48
C PRO A 380 23.00 6.48 -20.18
N GLU A 381 23.89 5.88 -19.42
CA GLU A 381 23.58 5.16 -18.18
C GLU A 381 23.87 6.01 -16.94
N TYR A 382 22.97 5.96 -15.97
CA TYR A 382 23.14 6.58 -14.67
C TYR A 382 23.07 5.51 -13.58
N HIS A 383 24.07 5.45 -12.71
CA HIS A 383 24.10 4.48 -11.63
C HIS A 383 23.48 5.09 -10.38
N TRP A 384 22.57 4.37 -9.74
CA TRP A 384 21.94 4.79 -8.47
C TRP A 384 22.92 5.15 -7.34
N LYS A 385 24.18 4.68 -7.37
CA LYS A 385 25.23 5.02 -6.39
C LYS A 385 25.81 6.43 -6.62
N GLU A 386 25.66 6.97 -7.82
CA GLU A 386 26.05 8.35 -8.15
C GLU A 386 25.05 9.36 -7.59
N PHE A 387 23.86 8.91 -7.18
CA PHE A 387 22.85 9.75 -6.56
C PHE A 387 23.35 10.31 -5.22
N SER A 388 23.08 11.59 -4.99
CA SER A 388 23.28 12.25 -3.71
C SER A 388 21.93 12.75 -3.19
N VAL A 389 21.69 12.61 -1.88
CA VAL A 389 20.49 13.19 -1.26
C VAL A 389 20.47 14.72 -1.30
N ASP A 390 21.64 15.36 -1.49
CA ASP A 390 21.75 16.81 -1.73
C ASP A 390 21.01 17.24 -3.01
N GLU A 391 20.81 16.34 -3.97
CA GLU A 391 20.03 16.60 -5.19
C GLU A 391 18.57 16.97 -4.85
N PHE A 392 18.04 16.42 -3.75
CA PHE A 392 16.70 16.74 -3.27
C PHE A 392 16.62 18.19 -2.77
N THR A 393 17.52 18.60 -1.86
CA THR A 393 17.51 19.96 -1.30
C THR A 393 18.00 21.02 -2.26
N ALA A 394 18.80 20.65 -3.27
CA ALA A 394 19.11 21.50 -4.42
C ALA A 394 17.89 21.82 -5.29
N GLY A 395 16.79 21.07 -5.12
CA GLY A 395 15.53 21.28 -5.83
C GLY A 395 15.42 20.54 -7.16
N ASN A 396 16.27 19.55 -7.42
CA ASN A 396 16.26 18.80 -8.68
C ASN A 396 15.04 17.87 -8.80
N ALA A 397 14.40 17.54 -7.67
CA ALA A 397 13.13 16.82 -7.63
C ALA A 397 11.89 17.73 -7.72
N ARG A 398 12.02 19.05 -7.73
CA ARG A 398 10.89 19.99 -7.53
C ARG A 398 9.72 19.75 -8.48
N LEU A 399 10.00 19.53 -9.77
CA LEU A 399 8.96 19.29 -10.76
C LEU A 399 8.29 17.93 -10.54
N MET A 400 9.08 16.89 -10.29
CA MET A 400 8.56 15.54 -10.05
C MET A 400 7.78 15.44 -8.75
N SER A 401 8.19 16.16 -7.70
CA SER A 401 7.40 16.36 -6.47
C SER A 401 6.05 16.98 -6.79
N SER A 402 5.99 18.01 -7.65
CA SER A 402 4.71 18.64 -8.02
C SER A 402 3.76 17.72 -8.82
N ILE A 403 4.26 16.60 -9.33
CA ILE A 403 3.47 15.59 -10.06
C ILE A 403 3.09 14.42 -9.15
N MET A 404 4.03 13.94 -8.32
CA MET A 404 3.91 12.67 -7.60
C MET A 404 3.63 12.81 -6.11
N ASP A 405 4.14 13.86 -5.46
CA ASP A 405 3.98 14.02 -4.02
C ASP A 405 2.54 14.46 -3.70
N ALA A 406 1.93 13.78 -2.73
CA ALA A 406 0.59 14.07 -2.23
C ALA A 406 0.69 14.73 -0.84
N THR A 407 1.40 15.86 -0.76
CA THR A 407 1.80 16.49 0.51
C THR A 407 1.12 17.83 0.78
N ASP A 408 0.09 18.22 0.01
CA ASP A 408 -0.67 19.44 0.31
C ASP A 408 -1.55 19.21 1.55
N PRO A 409 -1.31 19.91 2.68
CA PRO A 409 -2.07 19.72 3.90
C PRO A 409 -3.43 20.45 3.89
N ASP A 410 -3.72 21.33 2.92
CA ASP A 410 -5.01 22.00 2.82
C ASP A 410 -6.04 21.11 2.12
N LEU A 411 -6.80 20.36 2.92
CA LEU A 411 -7.91 19.53 2.47
C LEU A 411 -9.26 20.23 2.68
N SER A 412 -9.30 21.56 2.79
CA SER A 412 -10.54 22.31 3.07
C SER A 412 -11.64 22.02 2.04
N SER A 413 -11.30 21.86 0.77
CA SER A 413 -12.26 21.54 -0.29
C SER A 413 -12.92 20.17 -0.07
N PHE A 414 -12.13 19.15 0.28
CA PHE A 414 -12.63 17.79 0.51
C PHE A 414 -13.32 17.65 1.88
N LEU A 415 -12.62 17.97 2.97
CA LEU A 415 -13.07 17.66 4.33
C LEU A 415 -14.07 18.66 4.92
N LYS A 416 -14.06 19.93 4.48
CA LYS A 416 -14.92 20.99 5.03
C LYS A 416 -16.03 21.42 4.08
N GLN A 417 -15.70 21.70 2.83
CA GLN A 417 -16.68 22.21 1.86
C GLN A 417 -17.57 21.10 1.31
N ARG A 418 -16.98 19.94 0.97
CA ARG A 418 -17.69 18.79 0.42
C ARG A 418 -18.22 17.83 1.49
N GLY A 419 -17.62 17.85 2.69
CA GLY A 419 -17.97 16.98 3.81
C GLY A 419 -17.45 15.55 3.66
N GLY A 420 -16.40 15.35 2.86
CA GLY A 420 -15.77 14.04 2.68
C GLY A 420 -15.15 13.51 3.96
N LYS A 421 -15.02 12.17 4.05
CA LYS A 421 -14.42 11.48 5.20
C LYS A 421 -13.09 10.81 4.80
N LEU A 422 -12.10 10.90 5.68
CA LEU A 422 -10.76 10.34 5.45
C LEU A 422 -10.35 9.40 6.59
N ILE A 423 -10.04 8.15 6.25
CA ILE A 423 -9.33 7.24 7.14
C ILE A 423 -7.91 7.07 6.60
N VAL A 424 -6.91 7.41 7.43
CA VAL A 424 -5.51 7.09 7.17
C VAL A 424 -5.10 5.98 8.13
N TYR A 425 -4.32 5.01 7.67
CA TYR A 425 -3.70 4.04 8.58
C TYR A 425 -2.24 3.79 8.20
N HIS A 426 -1.38 3.49 9.17
CA HIS A 426 0.03 3.18 8.88
C HIS A 426 0.58 2.15 9.88
N GLY A 427 1.31 1.17 9.36
CA GLY A 427 2.01 0.17 10.17
C GLY A 427 3.24 0.77 10.85
N LEU A 428 3.39 0.57 12.16
CA LEU A 428 4.50 1.16 12.92
C LEU A 428 5.84 0.46 12.69
N THR A 429 5.84 -0.73 12.08
CA THR A 429 7.06 -1.45 11.68
C THR A 429 7.28 -1.41 10.18
N ASP A 430 6.57 -0.54 9.45
CA ASP A 430 6.77 -0.34 8.02
C ASP A 430 8.15 0.27 7.74
N ALA A 431 9.02 -0.53 7.11
CA ALA A 431 10.35 -0.09 6.70
C ALA A 431 10.40 0.45 5.27
N LEU A 432 9.32 0.37 4.48
CA LEU A 432 9.27 0.95 3.13
C LEU A 432 8.95 2.43 3.23
N SER A 433 7.77 2.77 3.73
CA SER A 433 7.35 4.13 4.09
C SER A 433 7.23 4.22 5.61
N VAL A 434 7.89 5.19 6.22
CA VAL A 434 7.96 5.25 7.69
C VAL A 434 6.74 5.98 8.23
N ALA A 435 6.12 5.44 9.27
CA ALA A 435 4.88 5.99 9.84
C ALA A 435 5.06 7.43 10.38
N GLU A 436 6.29 7.82 10.76
CA GLU A 436 6.61 9.19 11.19
C GLU A 436 6.20 10.23 10.13
N ALA A 437 6.52 9.98 8.85
CA ALA A 437 6.16 10.89 7.77
C ALA A 437 4.63 11.04 7.63
N THR A 438 3.88 9.96 7.86
CA THR A 438 2.40 10.01 7.85
C THR A 438 1.85 10.79 9.05
N VAL A 439 2.47 10.65 10.23
CA VAL A 439 2.11 11.44 11.42
C VAL A 439 2.37 12.93 11.19
N ASP A 440 3.51 13.28 10.58
CA ASP A 440 3.86 14.66 10.23
C ASP A 440 2.84 15.27 9.27
N TYR A 441 2.55 14.59 8.16
CA TYR A 441 1.53 15.05 7.19
C TYR A 441 0.14 15.19 7.82
N PHE A 442 -0.28 14.21 8.64
CA PHE A 442 -1.58 14.29 9.30
C PHE A 442 -1.64 15.47 10.26
N SER A 443 -0.55 15.75 10.98
CA SER A 443 -0.44 16.90 11.89
C SER A 443 -0.48 18.22 11.13
N ASP A 444 0.24 18.34 10.01
CA ASP A 444 0.20 19.52 9.13
C ASP A 444 -1.20 19.75 8.54
N MET A 445 -1.90 18.68 8.18
CA MET A 445 -3.30 18.75 7.71
C MET A 445 -4.24 19.24 8.79
N VAL A 446 -4.10 18.76 10.03
CA VAL A 446 -4.88 19.25 11.18
C VAL A 446 -4.61 20.74 11.42
N GLU A 447 -3.34 21.16 11.38
CA GLU A 447 -2.96 22.56 11.55
C GLU A 447 -3.55 23.44 10.43
N THR A 448 -3.35 23.05 9.17
CA THR A 448 -3.73 23.87 8.00
C THR A 448 -5.23 23.87 7.73
N THR A 449 -5.87 22.69 7.76
CA THR A 449 -7.29 22.55 7.40
C THR A 449 -8.21 22.93 8.56
N PHE A 450 -7.81 22.63 9.80
CA PHE A 450 -8.66 22.75 10.99
C PHE A 450 -8.14 23.73 12.05
N ASP A 451 -7.19 24.60 11.69
CA ASP A 451 -6.61 25.60 12.60
C ASP A 451 -6.06 24.96 13.90
N GLY A 452 -5.48 23.76 13.78
CA GLY A 452 -4.91 22.98 14.90
C GLY A 452 -5.94 22.22 15.75
N SER A 453 -7.22 22.26 15.42
CA SER A 453 -8.28 21.60 16.21
C SER A 453 -8.39 20.11 15.91
N VAL A 454 -7.72 19.27 16.73
CA VAL A 454 -7.81 17.80 16.67
C VAL A 454 -9.26 17.30 16.76
N SER A 455 -10.09 17.94 17.59
CA SER A 455 -11.50 17.54 17.71
C SER A 455 -12.31 17.84 16.44
N ALA A 456 -12.03 18.95 15.76
CA ALA A 456 -12.70 19.28 14.50
C ALA A 456 -12.21 18.36 13.38
N ALA A 457 -10.90 18.10 13.32
CA ALA A 457 -10.33 17.13 12.40
C ALA A 457 -10.93 15.74 12.61
N GLY A 458 -11.06 15.25 13.85
CA GLY A 458 -11.60 13.94 14.19
C GLY A 458 -13.07 13.69 13.76
N ALA A 459 -13.80 14.73 13.35
CA ALA A 459 -15.14 14.64 12.77
C ALA A 459 -15.16 14.37 11.24
N SER A 460 -14.02 14.56 10.57
CA SER A 460 -13.86 14.35 9.12
C SER A 460 -12.66 13.47 8.73
N ALA A 461 -11.61 13.41 9.55
CA ALA A 461 -10.39 12.67 9.27
C ALA A 461 -9.84 11.97 10.53
N ARG A 462 -9.48 10.68 10.42
CA ARG A 462 -8.87 9.89 11.50
C ARG A 462 -7.64 9.13 11.00
N LEU A 463 -6.56 9.18 11.79
CA LEU A 463 -5.35 8.39 11.59
C LEU A 463 -5.34 7.20 12.57
N PHE A 464 -5.07 6.00 12.07
CA PHE A 464 -4.88 4.78 12.86
C PHE A 464 -3.45 4.26 12.70
N LEU A 465 -2.63 4.42 13.72
CA LEU A 465 -1.31 3.79 13.78
C LEU A 465 -1.47 2.34 14.23
N VAL A 466 -0.77 1.43 13.58
CA VAL A 466 -0.94 -0.01 13.79
C VAL A 466 0.37 -0.63 14.30
N PRO A 467 0.49 -0.83 15.63
CA PRO A 467 1.65 -1.48 16.24
C PRO A 467 1.95 -2.84 15.63
N GLY A 468 3.23 -3.08 15.32
CA GLY A 468 3.71 -4.36 14.81
C GLY A 468 3.23 -4.73 13.39
N MET A 469 2.45 -3.87 12.73
CA MET A 469 2.12 -4.05 11.33
C MET A 469 3.22 -3.48 10.43
N GLY A 470 3.63 -4.25 9.43
CA GLY A 470 4.55 -3.81 8.38
C GLY A 470 3.87 -2.96 7.31
N HIS A 471 4.45 -2.97 6.11
CA HIS A 471 3.92 -2.23 4.97
C HIS A 471 2.56 -2.79 4.50
N CYS A 472 1.49 -2.02 4.67
CA CYS A 472 0.08 -2.36 4.38
C CYS A 472 -0.55 -3.52 5.17
N GLY A 473 0.27 -4.45 5.67
CA GLY A 473 -0.12 -5.64 6.41
C GLY A 473 1.11 -6.41 6.89
N GLY A 474 0.92 -7.66 7.32
CA GLY A 474 2.01 -8.48 7.86
C GLY A 474 2.61 -7.91 9.15
N GLY A 475 3.74 -8.48 9.59
CA GLY A 475 4.37 -8.14 10.87
C GLY A 475 3.73 -8.84 12.08
N ALA A 476 4.32 -8.67 13.25
CA ALA A 476 3.98 -9.41 14.48
C ALA A 476 2.71 -8.92 15.19
N GLY A 477 2.24 -7.72 14.88
CA GLY A 477 1.07 -7.12 15.52
C GLY A 477 -0.24 -7.33 14.76
N PRO A 478 -1.38 -6.92 15.34
CA PRO A 478 -2.69 -7.01 14.69
C PRO A 478 -2.75 -6.22 13.36
N ASN A 479 -2.64 -6.95 12.24
CA ASN A 479 -2.44 -6.38 10.90
C ASN A 479 -3.62 -6.62 9.94
N SER A 480 -4.65 -7.35 10.37
CA SER A 480 -5.77 -7.75 9.52
C SER A 480 -7.12 -7.22 10.04
N TRP A 481 -7.82 -6.49 9.18
CA TRP A 481 -9.20 -6.03 9.33
C TRP A 481 -9.75 -5.60 7.96
N ASP A 482 -11.07 -5.48 7.84
CA ASP A 482 -11.69 -4.86 6.68
C ASP A 482 -11.61 -3.33 6.78
N LYS A 483 -10.94 -2.69 5.81
CA LYS A 483 -10.58 -1.27 5.87
C LYS A 483 -11.73 -0.33 5.53
N LEU A 484 -12.72 -0.79 4.77
CA LEU A 484 -13.75 0.06 4.16
C LEU A 484 -15.05 0.24 5.00
N PRO A 485 -15.60 -0.77 5.70
CA PRO A 485 -16.90 -0.67 6.37
C PRO A 485 -17.00 0.49 7.36
N ALA A 486 -15.94 0.74 8.13
CA ALA A 486 -15.90 1.85 9.09
C ALA A 486 -16.01 3.22 8.39
N LEU A 487 -15.41 3.37 7.21
CA LEU A 487 -15.54 4.58 6.41
C LEU A 487 -16.94 4.72 5.81
N VAL A 488 -17.53 3.61 5.34
CA VAL A 488 -18.90 3.60 4.79
C VAL A 488 -19.91 4.03 5.83
N ASP A 489 -19.84 3.47 7.05
CA ASP A 489 -20.71 3.87 8.14
C ASP A 489 -20.52 5.35 8.53
N TRP A 490 -19.29 5.85 8.44
CA TRP A 490 -19.00 7.26 8.68
C TRP A 490 -19.57 8.19 7.60
N VAL A 491 -19.46 7.83 6.33
CA VAL A 491 -19.98 8.64 5.21
C VAL A 491 -21.51 8.63 5.20
N GLU A 492 -22.14 7.47 5.41
CA GLU A 492 -23.57 7.29 5.19
C GLU A 492 -24.41 7.58 6.45
N ASN A 493 -23.86 7.31 7.64
CA ASN A 493 -24.58 7.42 8.91
C ASN A 493 -23.93 8.42 9.89
N ASP A 494 -22.92 9.18 9.45
CA ASP A 494 -22.13 10.11 10.27
C ASP A 494 -21.57 9.48 11.56
N THR A 495 -21.31 8.17 11.52
CA THR A 495 -20.79 7.40 12.65
C THR A 495 -19.29 7.22 12.51
N ALA A 496 -18.54 8.13 13.14
CA ALA A 496 -17.08 8.13 13.09
C ALA A 496 -16.50 6.94 13.89
N PRO A 497 -15.49 6.21 13.38
CA PRO A 497 -14.99 5.00 14.03
C PRO A 497 -14.11 5.30 15.24
N ASP A 498 -14.65 5.19 16.45
CA ASP A 498 -13.91 5.42 17.72
C ASP A 498 -12.86 4.35 18.01
N SER A 499 -12.99 3.18 17.38
CA SER A 499 -11.93 2.19 17.24
C SER A 499 -12.25 1.25 16.08
N ILE A 500 -11.24 0.51 15.61
CA ILE A 500 -11.41 -0.55 14.61
C ILE A 500 -10.72 -1.80 15.14
N ILE A 501 -11.41 -2.93 15.26
CA ILE A 501 -10.77 -4.16 15.73
C ILE A 501 -9.88 -4.75 14.64
N ALA A 502 -8.60 -4.91 14.94
CA ALA A 502 -7.64 -5.61 14.12
C ALA A 502 -7.22 -6.93 14.77
N THR A 503 -6.80 -7.87 13.93
CA THR A 503 -6.37 -9.22 14.32
C THR A 503 -4.99 -9.53 13.77
N HIS A 504 -4.21 -10.31 14.52
CA HIS A 504 -3.09 -11.09 14.03
C HIS A 504 -3.51 -12.56 14.04
N SER A 505 -2.91 -13.37 13.17
CA SER A 505 -3.17 -14.81 13.15
C SER A 505 -1.92 -15.61 12.83
N SER A 506 -1.62 -16.58 13.68
CA SER A 506 -0.59 -17.59 13.43
C SER A 506 -1.24 -18.91 13.05
N ASN A 507 -0.78 -19.55 11.97
CA ASN A 507 -1.31 -20.83 11.49
C ASN A 507 -2.84 -20.85 11.30
N GLY A 508 -3.41 -19.72 10.88
CA GLY A 508 -4.85 -19.56 10.65
C GLY A 508 -5.71 -19.45 11.92
N GLN A 509 -5.08 -19.24 13.09
CA GLN A 509 -5.77 -18.98 14.36
C GLN A 509 -5.46 -17.57 14.85
N VAL A 510 -6.48 -16.83 15.28
CA VAL A 510 -6.31 -15.52 15.90
C VAL A 510 -5.59 -15.69 17.23
N ASP A 511 -4.46 -15.00 17.40
CA ASP A 511 -3.60 -15.05 18.58
C ASP A 511 -3.39 -13.67 19.23
N ASN A 512 -3.77 -12.58 18.54
CA ASN A 512 -3.75 -11.22 19.07
C ASN A 512 -4.88 -10.40 18.43
N GLN A 513 -5.69 -9.74 19.27
CA GLN A 513 -6.74 -8.81 18.87
C GLN A 513 -6.59 -7.50 19.64
N ARG A 514 -6.59 -6.38 18.93
CA ARG A 514 -6.56 -5.04 19.54
C ARG A 514 -7.49 -4.07 18.81
N PRO A 515 -8.13 -3.13 19.52
CA PRO A 515 -8.71 -1.96 18.91
C PRO A 515 -7.59 -1.05 18.38
N LEU A 516 -7.62 -0.74 17.09
CA LEU A 516 -6.90 0.39 16.52
C LEU A 516 -7.57 1.67 17.00
N CYS A 517 -6.79 2.59 17.53
CA CYS A 517 -7.29 3.81 18.15
C CYS A 517 -7.02 5.04 17.26
N PRO A 518 -7.93 6.02 17.23
CA PRO A 518 -7.70 7.26 16.52
C PRO A 518 -6.55 8.03 17.17
N PHE A 519 -5.49 8.28 16.41
CA PHE A 519 -4.32 9.06 16.84
C PHE A 519 -4.77 10.42 17.43
N PRO A 520 -4.22 10.84 18.59
CA PRO A 520 -3.04 10.30 19.27
C PRO A 520 -3.30 9.18 20.29
N GLN A 521 -4.54 8.68 20.40
CA GLN A 521 -4.86 7.59 21.33
C GLN A 521 -4.19 6.29 20.92
N ARG A 522 -4.00 5.39 21.89
CA ARG A 522 -3.44 4.05 21.67
C ARG A 522 -4.18 2.99 22.45
N ALA A 523 -4.05 1.74 22.00
CA ALA A 523 -4.58 0.60 22.71
C ALA A 523 -3.77 0.40 24.00
N ARG A 524 -4.45 0.39 25.15
CA ARG A 524 -3.83 0.07 26.44
C ARG A 524 -4.50 -1.15 27.02
N TYR A 525 -3.70 -2.09 27.54
CA TYR A 525 -4.24 -3.25 28.24
C TYR A 525 -4.97 -2.83 29.51
N THR A 526 -6.13 -3.45 29.70
CA THR A 526 -7.10 -3.22 30.78
C THR A 526 -7.69 -4.53 31.29
N GLY A 527 -7.18 -5.66 30.82
CA GLY A 527 -7.55 -6.99 31.28
C GLY A 527 -7.05 -7.31 32.70
N PRO A 528 -7.11 -8.60 33.10
CA PRO A 528 -6.69 -9.04 34.43
C PRO A 528 -5.24 -8.65 34.77
N VAL A 529 -5.04 -8.03 35.94
CA VAL A 529 -3.71 -7.64 36.42
C VAL A 529 -2.82 -8.86 36.60
N GLY A 530 -1.60 -8.82 36.04
CA GLY A 530 -0.63 -9.91 36.09
C GLY A 530 -0.81 -10.95 34.98
N ALA A 531 -1.73 -10.71 34.04
CA ALA A 531 -2.01 -11.57 32.90
C ALA A 531 -1.73 -10.87 31.55
N GLU A 532 -1.12 -9.68 31.57
CA GLU A 532 -0.81 -8.88 30.39
C GLU A 532 0.08 -9.62 29.38
N ASN A 533 1.02 -10.44 29.85
CA ASN A 533 1.97 -11.18 29.00
C ASN A 533 1.44 -12.58 28.58
N ASP A 534 0.21 -12.93 28.93
CA ASP A 534 -0.41 -14.20 28.51
C ASP A 534 -1.21 -13.97 27.21
N PRO A 535 -0.82 -14.60 26.09
CA PRO A 535 -1.51 -14.47 24.81
C PRO A 535 -3.01 -14.76 24.86
N ALA A 536 -3.48 -15.59 25.80
CA ALA A 536 -4.90 -15.86 25.97
C ALA A 536 -5.70 -14.61 26.36
N ASN A 537 -5.04 -13.55 26.84
CA ASN A 537 -5.66 -12.29 27.21
C ASN A 537 -5.49 -11.19 26.15
N TRP A 538 -4.83 -11.47 25.03
CA TRP A 538 -4.69 -10.51 23.92
C TRP A 538 -5.95 -10.51 23.03
N VAL A 539 -7.09 -10.24 23.67
CA VAL A 539 -8.41 -10.12 23.05
C VAL A 539 -8.90 -8.69 23.15
N ALA A 540 -9.69 -8.23 22.18
CA ALA A 540 -10.06 -6.83 22.05
C ALA A 540 -10.70 -6.23 23.32
N GLU A 541 -11.48 -7.00 24.07
CA GLU A 541 -12.16 -6.58 25.30
C GLU A 541 -11.20 -6.23 26.44
N ASN A 542 -9.98 -6.76 26.39
CA ASN A 542 -8.93 -6.46 27.36
C ASN A 542 -8.10 -5.23 26.96
N PHE A 543 -8.46 -4.52 25.88
CA PHE A 543 -7.80 -3.29 25.48
C PHE A 543 -8.79 -2.13 25.37
N SER A 544 -8.34 -0.93 25.72
CA SER A 544 -9.11 0.29 25.58
C SER A 544 -8.28 1.38 24.93
N CYS A 545 -8.88 2.19 24.06
CA CYS A 545 -8.24 3.41 23.56
C CYS A 545 -8.11 4.43 24.69
N ARG A 546 -6.89 4.94 24.91
CA ARG A 546 -6.56 5.91 25.95
C ARG A 546 -5.66 7.03 25.44
#